data_AF-W7BZB0-F1
#
_entry.id   AF-W7BZB0-F1
#
_cell.length_a   1.000
_cell.length_b   1.000
_cell.length_c   1.000
_cell.angle_alpha   90.00
_cell.angle_beta   90.00
_cell.angle_gamma   90.00
#
_symmetry.space_group_name_H-M   'P 1'
#
loop_
_entity.id
_entity.type
_entity.pdbx_description
1 polymer ?
#
loop_
_entity_poly.entity_id
_entity_poly.type
_entity_poly.pdbx_seq_one_letter_code
_entity_poly.pdbx_strand_id
1 'polypeptide(L)'
;MSLQFIIGRAGTGKTTLIMDRLEEKINSREEKRNCVFLVPDQMTLQTETVFFEREGISGLLNAQIFSFSRLAWRILQESGGLARTFFDGFWIRNGDSQNND
;
A
#
# COMPACT_ATOMS: atom_id res chain seq x y z
N MET A 1 9.03 18.67 -6.67
CA MET A 1 8.98 17.27 -6.19
C MET A 1 10.39 16.86 -5.81
N SER A 2 10.58 16.15 -4.69
CA SER A 2 11.88 15.64 -4.26
C SER A 2 11.83 14.11 -4.16
N LEU A 3 12.93 13.46 -4.48
CA LEU A 3 13.11 12.02 -4.36
C LEU A 3 14.23 11.76 -3.35
N GLN A 4 13.97 10.88 -2.37
CA GLN A 4 14.95 10.47 -1.39
C GLN A 4 15.16 8.97 -1.44
N PHE A 5 16.41 8.54 -1.58
CA PHE A 5 16.79 7.14 -1.47
C PHE A 5 17.19 6.81 -0.03
N ILE A 6 16.58 5.77 0.54
CA ILE A 6 16.94 5.21 1.85
C ILE A 6 17.51 3.81 1.62
N ILE A 7 18.83 3.66 1.68
CA ILE A 7 19.55 2.43 1.33
C ILE A 7 20.37 1.94 2.52
N GLY A 8 20.47 0.63 2.72
CA GLY A 8 21.25 0.02 3.79
C GLY A 8 21.05 -1.49 3.83
N ARG A 9 21.96 -2.21 4.49
CA ARG A 9 21.89 -3.67 4.68
C ARG A 9 20.59 -4.10 5.39
N ALA A 10 20.21 -5.37 5.28
CA ALA A 10 19.11 -5.89 6.11
C ALA A 10 19.43 -5.67 7.60
N GLY A 11 18.41 -5.32 8.40
CA GLY A 11 18.58 -5.04 9.83
C GLY A 11 19.04 -3.62 10.21
N THR A 12 19.35 -2.74 9.25
CA THR A 12 19.79 -1.36 9.54
C THR A 12 18.68 -0.39 9.99
N GLY A 13 17.48 -0.88 10.33
CA GLY A 13 16.39 -0.04 10.81
C GLY A 13 15.69 0.82 9.75
N LYS A 14 15.77 0.47 8.45
CA LYS A 14 15.10 1.23 7.36
C LYS A 14 13.59 1.38 7.60
N THR A 15 12.93 0.30 8.01
CA THR A 15 11.49 0.30 8.30
C THR A 15 11.18 1.24 9.45
N THR A 16 11.92 1.15 10.56
CA THR A 16 11.79 2.02 11.73
C THR A 16 11.95 3.49 11.35
N LEU A 17 13.00 3.83 10.61
CA LEU A 17 13.25 5.20 10.14
C LEU A 17 12.07 5.77 9.32
N ILE A 18 11.47 4.95 8.45
CA ILE A 18 10.33 5.41 7.63
C ILE A 18 9.09 5.61 8.50
N MET A 19 8.85 4.72 9.47
CA MET A 19 7.75 4.85 10.43
C MET A 19 7.89 6.11 11.29
N ASP A 20 9.07 6.36 11.84
CA ASP A 20 9.33 7.53 12.71
C ASP A 20 9.09 8.84 11.93
N ARG A 21 9.57 8.91 10.68
CA ARG A 21 9.32 10.08 9.80
C ARG A 21 7.84 10.25 9.44
N LEU A 22 7.12 9.15 9.28
CA LEU A 22 5.69 9.18 8.99
C LEU A 22 4.91 9.71 10.20
N GLU A 23 5.27 9.26 11.39
CA GLU A 23 4.71 9.71 12.67
C GLU A 23 4.98 11.21 12.91
N GLU A 24 6.21 11.66 12.70
CA GLU A 24 6.57 13.09 12.76
C GLU A 24 5.71 13.93 11.81
N LYS A 25 5.49 13.45 10.58
CA LYS A 25 4.66 14.16 9.59
C LYS A 25 3.20 14.24 9.98
N ILE A 26 2.61 13.14 10.47
CA ILE A 26 1.19 13.10 10.87
C ILE A 26 0.93 14.00 12.07
N ASN A 27 1.86 14.02 13.02
CA ASN A 27 1.75 14.82 14.24
C ASN A 27 2.10 16.30 14.02
N SER A 28 2.79 16.64 12.94
CA SER A 28 3.03 18.03 12.54
C SER A 28 1.71 18.71 12.15
N ARG A 29 1.32 19.77 12.89
CA ARG A 29 0.07 20.51 12.67
C ARG A 29 -0.02 21.24 11.32
N GLU A 30 1.10 21.38 10.61
CA GLU A 30 1.22 22.21 9.41
C GLU A 30 0.82 21.50 8.10
N GLU A 31 0.83 20.17 8.05
CA GLU A 31 0.46 19.43 6.84
C GLU A 31 -0.49 18.28 7.16
N LYS A 32 -1.80 18.56 7.14
CA LYS A 32 -2.86 17.53 7.00
C LYS A 32 -2.82 16.89 5.61
N ARG A 33 -1.65 16.44 5.15
CA ARG A 33 -1.47 15.79 3.85
C ARG A 33 -1.65 14.31 4.02
N ASN A 34 -2.51 13.73 3.18
CA ASN A 34 -2.67 12.29 3.10
C ASN A 34 -1.34 11.65 2.70
N CYS A 35 -0.82 10.78 3.55
CA CYS A 35 0.39 10.00 3.28
C CYS A 35 0.01 8.59 2.85
N VAL A 36 0.68 8.11 1.80
CA VAL A 36 0.53 6.75 1.31
C VAL A 36 1.79 5.98 1.67
N PHE A 37 1.63 4.92 2.45
CA PHE A 37 2.72 3.99 2.74
C PHE A 37 2.54 2.72 1.91
N LEU A 38 3.44 2.53 0.96
CA LEU A 38 3.37 1.43 0.00
C LEU A 38 4.23 0.25 0.46
N VAL A 39 3.60 -0.90 0.67
CA VAL A 39 4.25 -2.14 1.10
C VAL A 39 3.89 -3.30 0.17
N PRO A 40 4.67 -4.40 0.16
CA PRO A 40 4.27 -5.62 -0.53
C PRO A 40 2.90 -6.14 -0.06
N ASP A 41 2.17 -6.81 -0.95
CA ASP A 41 0.83 -7.36 -0.67
C ASP A 41 0.80 -8.23 0.61
N GLN A 42 1.89 -8.95 0.90
CA GLN A 42 2.00 -9.83 2.06
C GLN A 42 2.25 -9.11 3.39
N MET A 43 2.61 -7.82 3.34
CA MET A 43 3.08 -7.06 4.51
C MET A 43 2.09 -6.02 5.02
N THR A 44 0.93 -5.85 4.36
CA THR A 44 -0.03 -4.77 4.73
C THR A 44 -0.52 -4.89 6.17
N LEU A 45 -0.97 -6.09 6.58
CA LEU A 45 -1.53 -6.28 7.92
C LEU A 45 -0.47 -6.13 9.01
N GLN A 46 0.70 -6.74 8.83
CA GLN A 46 1.82 -6.62 9.78
C GLN A 46 2.25 -5.17 9.96
N THR A 47 2.30 -4.42 8.86
CA THR A 47 2.65 -3.01 8.89
C THR A 47 1.58 -2.19 9.61
N GLU A 48 0.30 -2.45 9.33
CA GLU A 48 -0.81 -1.80 10.04
C GLU A 48 -0.73 -2.07 11.53
N THR A 49 -0.54 -3.32 11.96
CA THR A 49 -0.42 -3.66 13.39
C THR A 49 0.73 -2.92 14.06
N VAL A 50 1.94 -2.95 13.49
CA VAL A 50 3.10 -2.23 14.05
C VAL A 50 2.88 -0.72 14.10
N PHE A 51 2.12 -0.18 13.15
CA PHE A 51 1.77 1.24 13.10
C PHE A 51 0.72 1.60 14.16
N PHE A 52 -0.26 0.73 14.40
CA PHE A 52 -1.28 0.90 15.45
C PHE A 52 -0.74 0.73 16.87
N GLU A 53 0.23 -0.16 17.07
CA GLU A 53 0.88 -0.39 18.37
C GLU A 53 1.72 0.82 18.83
N ARG A 54 2.03 1.75 17.93
CA ARG A 54 2.72 2.99 18.29
C ARG A 54 1.71 3.98 18.86
N GLU A 55 1.84 4.24 20.16
CA GLU A 55 0.93 5.08 20.96
C GLU A 55 0.75 6.55 20.46
N GLY A 56 1.54 7.00 19.50
CA GLY A 56 1.51 8.37 18.96
C GLY A 56 0.55 8.62 17.80
N ILE A 57 -0.13 7.61 17.25
CA ILE A 57 -0.89 7.75 16.00
C ILE A 57 -2.40 7.59 16.25
N SER A 58 -3.04 8.69 16.64
CA SER A 58 -4.50 8.76 16.80
C SER A 58 -5.27 8.85 15.45
N GLY A 59 -4.58 8.76 14.31
CA GLY A 59 -5.20 9.05 13.01
C GLY A 59 -4.64 8.29 11.82
N LEU A 60 -5.13 7.07 11.56
CA LEU A 60 -5.05 6.45 10.23
C LEU A 60 -5.75 7.29 9.14
N LEU A 61 -6.59 8.25 9.52
CA LEU A 61 -7.29 9.11 8.57
C LEU A 61 -6.32 9.80 7.59
N ASN A 62 -5.13 10.17 8.06
CA ASN A 62 -4.14 10.88 7.26
C ASN A 62 -3.01 9.97 6.74
N ALA A 63 -2.93 8.71 7.17
CA ALA A 63 -1.87 7.79 6.77
C ALA A 63 -2.47 6.43 6.41
N GLN A 64 -2.35 6.08 5.13
CA GLN A 64 -2.97 4.91 4.56
C GLN A 64 -1.91 3.94 4.07
N ILE A 65 -2.00 2.69 4.52
CA ILE A 65 -1.11 1.62 4.12
C ILE A 65 -1.74 0.92 2.92
N PHE A 66 -1.03 0.95 1.80
CA PHE A 66 -1.47 0.31 0.58
C PHE A 66 -0.43 -0.69 0.10
N SER A 67 -0.94 -1.66 -0.63
CA SER A 67 -0.12 -2.40 -1.57
C SER A 67 -0.39 -1.92 -2.99
N PHE A 68 0.44 -2.30 -3.96
CA PHE A 68 0.23 -1.90 -5.35
C PHE A 68 -1.15 -2.34 -5.87
N SER A 69 -1.55 -3.58 -5.57
CA SER A 69 -2.85 -4.13 -5.96
C SER A 69 -4.01 -3.31 -5.39
N ARG A 70 -3.96 -2.98 -4.09
CA ARG A 70 -5.00 -2.17 -3.42
C ARG A 70 -5.03 -0.72 -3.90
N LEU A 71 -3.84 -0.12 -4.11
CA LEU A 71 -3.73 1.25 -4.60
C LEU A 71 -4.31 1.37 -6.02
N ALA A 72 -3.97 0.43 -6.91
CA ALA A 72 -4.51 0.38 -8.26
C ALA A 72 -6.04 0.23 -8.24
N TRP A 73 -6.56 -0.69 -7.42
CA TRP A 73 -8.00 -0.89 -7.27
C TRP A 73 -8.70 0.39 -6.82
N ARG A 74 -8.17 1.07 -5.80
CA ARG A 74 -8.73 2.34 -5.30
C ARG A 74 -8.75 3.42 -6.38
N ILE A 75 -7.65 3.59 -7.11
CA ILE A 75 -7.55 4.56 -8.19
C ILE A 75 -8.58 4.25 -9.28
N LEU A 76 -8.73 2.98 -9.68
CA LEU A 76 -9.71 2.56 -10.69
C LEU A 76 -11.16 2.75 -10.22
N GLN A 77 -11.41 2.63 -8.91
CA GLN A 77 -12.71 2.91 -8.31
C GLN A 77 -13.04 4.40 -8.36
N GLU A 78 -12.08 5.27 -8.06
CA GLU A 78 -12.27 6.73 -8.03
C GLU A 78 -12.29 7.36 -9.43
N SER A 79 -11.46 6.88 -10.36
CA SER A 79 -11.31 7.46 -11.70
C SER A 79 -12.22 6.83 -12.78
N GLY A 80 -12.86 5.70 -12.47
CA GLY A 80 -13.62 4.90 -13.43
C GLY A 80 -12.72 3.95 -14.22
N GLY A 81 -12.95 2.64 -14.06
CA GLY A 81 -12.13 1.60 -14.67
C GLY A 81 -12.46 0.17 -14.22
N LEU A 82 -13.21 0.03 -13.12
CA LEU A 82 -13.68 -1.26 -12.59
C LEU A 82 -14.74 -1.96 -13.45
N ALA A 83 -15.29 -1.28 -14.46
CA ALA A 83 -16.27 -1.89 -15.37
C ALA A 83 -15.69 -2.97 -16.29
N ARG A 84 -14.35 -3.13 -16.32
CA ARG A 84 -13.71 -4.27 -17.01
C ARG A 84 -13.76 -5.51 -16.13
N THR A 85 -14.29 -6.60 -16.69
CA THR A 85 -14.23 -7.94 -16.08
C THR A 85 -12.78 -8.28 -15.74
N PHE A 86 -12.53 -8.56 -14.47
CA PHE A 86 -11.26 -9.13 -14.03
C PHE A 86 -11.20 -10.59 -14.46
N PHE A 87 -10.31 -10.90 -15.39
CA PHE A 87 -10.03 -12.29 -15.75
C PHE A 87 -8.97 -12.82 -14.81
N ASP A 88 -9.33 -13.85 -14.02
CA ASP A 88 -8.30 -14.62 -13.33
C ASP A 88 -7.48 -15.44 -14.36
N GLY A 89 -6.24 -15.76 -14.02
CA GLY A 89 -5.38 -16.59 -14.87
C GLY A 89 -5.83 -18.06 -14.95
N PHE A 90 -6.80 -18.48 -14.13
CA PHE A 90 -7.37 -19.82 -14.15
C PHE A 90 -8.29 -20.01 -15.38
N TRP A 91 -9.01 -18.97 -15.80
CA TRP A 91 -9.81 -19.00 -17.04
C TRP A 91 -8.96 -19.07 -18.31
N ILE A 92 -7.79 -18.43 -18.34
CA ILE A 92 -6.90 -18.43 -19.51
C ILE A 92 -6.31 -19.83 -19.78
N ARG A 93 -6.11 -20.63 -18.72
CA ARG A 93 -5.50 -21.98 -18.85
C ARG A 93 -6.49 -23.09 -19.20
N ASN A 94 -7.78 -22.89 -18.95
CA ASN A 94 -8.81 -23.92 -19.13
C ASN A 94 -9.77 -23.62 -20.30
N GLY A 95 -9.69 -22.43 -20.92
CA GLY A 95 -10.53 -22.04 -22.06
C GLY A 95 -10.18 -22.69 -23.39
N ASP A 96 -8.97 -23.25 -23.54
CA ASP A 96 -8.49 -23.84 -24.80
C ASP A 96 -8.85 -25.33 -24.97
N SER A 97 -9.47 -25.96 -23.96
CA SER A 97 -9.74 -27.41 -23.95
C SER A 97 -11.20 -27.80 -24.20
N GLN A 98 -12.08 -26.86 -24.52
CA GLN A 98 -13.53 -27.09 -24.68
C GLN A 98 -14.04 -26.73 -26.09
N ASN A 99 -13.19 -26.78 -27.11
CA ASN A 99 -13.62 -26.58 -28.50
C ASN A 99 -12.98 -27.62 -29.44
N ASN A 100 -13.18 -28.90 -29.11
CA ASN A 100 -13.03 -29.99 -30.08
C ASN A 100 -13.80 -31.21 -29.55
N ASP A 101 -15.12 -31.22 -29.77
CA ASP A 101 -16.00 -32.39 -29.96
C ASP A 101 -17.37 -31.93 -30.45
#